data_AF-A0A0D0EZU2-F1
#
_entry.id   AF-A0A0D0EZU2-F1
#
_cell.length_a   1.000
_cell.length_b   1.000
_cell.length_c   1.000
_cell.angle_alpha   90.00
_cell.angle_beta   90.00
_cell.angle_gamma   90.00
#
_symmetry.space_group_name_H-M   'P 1'
#
loop_
_entity.id
_entity.type
_entity.pdbx_description
1 polymer ?
#
loop_
_entity_poly.entity_id
_entity_poly.type
_entity_poly.pdbx_seq_one_letter_code
_entity_poly.pdbx_strand_id
1 'polypeptide(L)' 'MEKEEIKSILETVEQQVSSSILGGMEEAYEELERLGYIIIHPDSAHPSATITQKGEDFLENY' A
#
# COMPACT_ATOMS: atom_id res chain seq x y z
N MET A 1 1.74 -11.98 -4.65
CA MET A 1 2.82 -11.06 -5.10
C MET A 1 4.20 -11.52 -4.63
N GLU A 2 5.28 -11.09 -5.32
CA GLU A 2 6.66 -11.26 -4.85
C GLU A 2 7.02 -10.24 -3.74
N LYS A 3 8.01 -10.56 -2.89
CA LYS A 3 8.41 -9.66 -1.79
C LYS A 3 8.94 -8.31 -2.27
N GLU A 4 9.66 -8.29 -3.39
CA GLU A 4 10.16 -7.06 -4.01
C GLU A 4 9.01 -6.15 -4.47
N GLU A 5 7.93 -6.70 -5.01
CA GLU A 5 6.74 -5.93 -5.38
C GLU A 5 6.03 -5.37 -4.15
N ILE A 6 5.89 -6.17 -3.08
CA ILE A 6 5.32 -5.73 -1.82
C ILE A 6 6.09 -4.52 -1.28
N LYS A 7 7.43 -4.60 -1.27
CA LYS A 7 8.30 -3.51 -0.83
C LYS A 7 8.09 -2.25 -1.70
N SER A 8 8.17 -2.39 -3.02
CA SER A 8 8.06 -1.25 -3.93
C SER A 8 6.73 -0.51 -3.80
N ILE A 9 5.63 -1.26 -3.61
CA ILE A 9 4.32 -0.68 -3.38
C ILE A 9 4.24 -0.02 -2.00
N LEU A 10 4.74 -0.67 -0.95
CA LEU A 10 4.79 -0.06 0.39
C LEU A 10 5.60 1.24 0.39
N GLU A 11 6.79 1.28 -0.19
CA GLU A 11 7.59 2.50 -0.33
C GLU A 11 6.86 3.58 -1.15
N THR A 12 6.06 3.18 -2.14
CA THR A 12 5.24 4.11 -2.93
C THR A 12 4.11 4.70 -2.08
N VAL A 13 3.44 3.90 -1.26
CA VAL A 13 2.39 4.37 -0.32
C VAL A 13 2.98 5.30 0.73
N GLU A 14 4.18 5.02 1.22
CA GLU A 14 4.88 5.88 2.20
C GLU A 14 5.16 7.26 1.59
N GLN A 15 5.63 7.28 0.34
CA GLN A 15 6.06 8.50 -0.34
C GLN A 15 4.91 9.27 -1.01
N GLN A 16 3.82 8.61 -1.42
CA GLN A 16 2.69 9.26 -2.09
C GLN A 16 1.61 9.73 -1.09
N VAL A 17 1.67 11.03 -0.78
CA VAL A 17 0.66 11.68 0.08
C VAL A 17 -0.62 12.08 -0.67
N SER A 18 -0.65 12.15 -2.02
CA SER A 18 -1.80 12.74 -2.73
C SER A 18 -1.90 12.44 -4.25
N SER A 19 -1.89 11.17 -4.66
CA SER A 19 -2.29 10.83 -6.05
C SER A 19 -3.10 9.55 -6.06
N SER A 20 -4.12 9.48 -6.91
CA SER A 20 -5.03 8.33 -7.02
C SER A 20 -4.26 7.02 -7.11
N ILE A 21 -4.16 6.32 -5.98
CA ILE A 21 -3.31 5.13 -5.77
C ILE A 21 -3.81 3.96 -6.63
N LEU A 22 -5.09 3.97 -6.99
CA LEU A 22 -5.78 2.92 -7.74
C LEU A 22 -5.70 3.10 -9.27
N GLY A 23 -4.60 3.65 -9.78
CA GLY A 23 -4.33 3.74 -11.22
C GLY A 23 -3.82 2.42 -11.81
N GLY A 24 -4.62 1.36 -11.80
CA GLY A 24 -4.31 0.09 -12.48
C GLY A 24 -3.55 -0.97 -11.65
N MET A 25 -3.35 -0.75 -10.36
CA MET A 25 -2.75 -1.73 -9.42
C MET A 25 -3.70 -2.11 -8.27
N GLU A 26 -5.03 -1.97 -8.45
CA GLU A 26 -6.03 -2.18 -7.40
C GLU A 26 -5.91 -3.56 -6.73
N GLU A 27 -5.73 -4.62 -7.53
CA GLU A 27 -5.56 -5.99 -7.02
C GLU A 27 -4.34 -6.13 -6.10
N ALA A 28 -3.23 -5.43 -6.39
CA ALA A 28 -2.03 -5.51 -5.59
C ALA A 28 -2.20 -4.78 -4.24
N TYR A 29 -2.86 -3.62 -4.24
CA TYR A 29 -3.20 -2.92 -3.01
C TYR A 29 -4.20 -3.72 -2.17
N GLU A 30 -5.25 -4.28 -2.78
CA GLU A 30 -6.21 -5.15 -2.09
C GLU A 30 -5.54 -6.39 -1.48
N GLU A 31 -4.59 -7.00 -2.18
CA GLU A 31 -3.83 -8.14 -1.65
C GLU A 31 -2.96 -7.71 -0.45
N LEU A 32 -2.30 -6.55 -0.52
CA LEU A 32 -1.55 -5.99 0.61
C LEU A 32 -2.44 -5.64 1.81
N GLU A 33 -3.65 -5.15 1.56
CA GLU A 33 -4.64 -4.89 2.59
C GLU A 33 -5.10 -6.20 3.25
N ARG A 34 -5.39 -7.25 2.46
CA ARG A 34 -5.72 -8.59 2.99
C ARG A 34 -4.60 -9.20 3.79
N LEU A 35 -3.35 -8.96 3.39
CA LEU A 35 -2.16 -9.38 4.12
C LEU A 35 -1.94 -8.53 5.38
N GLY A 36 -2.65 -7.42 5.53
CA GLY A 36 -2.58 -6.50 6.65
C GLY A 36 -1.32 -5.65 6.65
N TYR A 37 -0.72 -5.38 5.48
CA TYR A 37 0.44 -4.49 5.34
C TYR A 37 0.02 -3.04 5.14
N ILE A 38 -1.11 -2.79 4.48
CA ILE A 38 -1.69 -1.45 4.28
C ILE A 38 -3.17 -1.43 4.66
N ILE A 39 -3.73 -0.23 4.79
CA ILE A 39 -5.16 0.02 4.90
C ILE A 39 -5.54 0.93 3.74
N ILE A 40 -6.52 0.51 2.94
CA ILE A 40 -7.07 1.33 1.88
C ILE A 40 -8.24 2.13 2.45
N HIS A 41 -8.21 3.43 2.21
CA HIS A 41 -9.28 4.36 2.53
C HIS A 41 -9.97 4.75 1.21
N PRO A 42 -11.07 4.06 0.84
CA PRO A 42 -11.86 4.39 -0.34
C PRO A 42 -12.66 5.67 -0.06
N ASP A 43 -11.99 6.81 -0.08
CA ASP A 43 -12.66 8.10 0.00
C ASP A 43 -13.28 8.45 -1.37
N SER A 44 -14.53 8.93 -1.36
CA SER A 44 -15.27 9.22 -2.59
C SER A 44 -14.66 10.36 -3.42
N ALA A 45 -13.80 11.19 -2.83
CA ALA A 45 -13.08 12.25 -3.54
C ALA A 45 -11.62 11.88 -3.85
N HIS A 46 -10.93 11.23 -2.91
CA HIS A 46 -9.51 10.88 -3.05
C HIS A 46 -9.17 9.56 -2.35
N PRO A 47 -9.30 8.42 -3.04
CA PRO A 47 -8.94 7.15 -2.43
C PRO A 47 -7.45 7.17 -2.07
N SER A 48 -7.16 6.85 -0.81
CA SER A 48 -5.82 6.87 -0.23
C SER A 48 -5.49 5.52 0.39
N ALA A 49 -4.22 5.27 0.63
CA ALA A 49 -3.76 4.09 1.34
C ALA A 49 -2.78 4.52 2.43
N THR A 50 -2.75 3.79 3.53
CA THR A 50 -1.86 4.06 4.65
C THR A 50 -1.15 2.77 5.04
N ILE A 51 0.14 2.85 5.31
CA ILE A 51 0.92 1.70 5.74
C ILE A 51 0.56 1.37 7.19
N THR A 52 0.37 0.09 7.48
CA THR A 52 0.19 -0.39 8.85
C THR A 52 1.53 -0.64 9.52
N GLN A 53 1.52 -0.77 10.85
CA GLN A 53 2.72 -1.16 11.60
C GLN A 53 3.40 -2.43 11.04
N LYS A 54 2.63 -3.37 10.50
CA LYS A 54 3.16 -4.61 9.90
C LYS A 54 3.85 -4.35 8.56
N GLY A 55 3.35 -3.39 7.77
CA GLY A 55 3.99 -2.95 6.53
C GLY A 55 5.28 -2.19 6.79
N GLU A 56 5.29 -1.33 7.82
CA GLU A 56 6.51 -0.64 8.27
C GLU A 56 7.56 -1.64 8.77
N ASP A 57 7.16 -2.58 9.63
CA ASP A 57 8.06 -3.62 10.14
C ASP A 57 8.62 -4.50 9.01
N PHE A 58 7.82 -4.78 7.98
CA PHE A 58 8.28 -5.45 6.77
C PHE A 58 9.32 -4.62 6.00
N LEU A 59 9.12 -3.31 5.86
CA LEU A 59 10.09 -2.41 5.21
C LEU A 59 11.39 -2.30 6.02
N GLU A 60 11.31 -2.22 7.35
CA GLU A 60 12.48 -2.12 8.23
C GLU A 60 13.29 -3.42 8.31
N ASN A 61 12.64 -4.59 8.18
CA ASN A 61 13.28 -5.91 8.25
C ASN A 61 13.68 -6.49 6.88
N TYR A 62 13.53 -5.73 5.79
CA TYR A 62 13.90 -6.15 4.42
C TYR A 62 15.30 -5.70 4.02
#